data_AF-A0A7S2GJT1-F1
#
_entry.id   AF-A0A7S2GJT1-F1
#
_cell.length_a   1.000
_cell.length_b   1.000
_cell.length_c   1.000
_cell.angle_alpha   90.00
_cell.angle_beta   90.00
_cell.angle_gamma   90.00
#
_symmetry.space_group_name_H-M   'P 1'
#
loop_
_entity.id
_entity.type
_entity.pdbx_description
1 polymer ?
#
loop_
_entity_poly.entity_id
_entity_poly.type
_entity_poly.pdbx_seq_one_letter_code
_entity_poly.pdbx_strand_id
1 'polypeptide(L)'
;IAQVVGALTALRSLVELLATPALARWSDRVGRRRALLLCCAANCLEYALLAGSQSVLGYSLVYIAGGVLASHNAIEGSCIVDATATSEARSGAFSKLFMALG
;
A
#
# COMPACT_ATOMS: atom_id res chain seq x y z
N ILE A 1 9.38 -24.82 4.27
CA ILE A 1 9.57 -23.34 4.25
C ILE A 1 8.88 -22.71 3.05
N ALA A 2 9.15 -23.15 1.81
CA ALA A 2 8.51 -22.61 0.60
C ALA A 2 6.96 -22.61 0.64
N GLN A 3 6.32 -23.69 1.11
CA GLN A 3 4.86 -23.74 1.23
C GLN A 3 4.29 -22.76 2.28
N VAL A 4 5.00 -22.55 3.38
CA VAL A 4 4.58 -21.62 4.45
C VAL A 4 4.70 -20.17 3.96
N VAL A 5 5.81 -19.85 3.27
CA VAL A 5 6.00 -18.52 2.66
C VAL A 5 4.95 -18.27 1.58
N GLY A 6 4.69 -19.25 0.70
CA GLY A 6 3.65 -19.12 -0.31
C GLY A 6 2.24 -18.91 0.27
N ALA A 7 1.88 -19.63 1.32
CA ALA A 7 0.61 -19.45 2.02
C ALA A 7 0.50 -18.07 2.67
N LEU A 8 1.58 -17.58 3.29
CA LEU A 8 1.64 -16.24 3.88
C LEU A 8 1.51 -15.14 2.82
N THR A 9 2.19 -15.28 1.68
CA THR A 9 2.07 -14.33 0.56
C THR A 9 0.66 -14.33 -0.01
N ALA A 10 0.04 -15.50 -0.20
CA ALA A 10 -1.34 -15.59 -0.68
C ALA A 10 -2.33 -14.94 0.30
N LEU A 11 -2.16 -15.17 1.60
CA LEU A 11 -2.97 -14.52 2.63
C LEU A 11 -2.78 -13.00 2.61
N ARG A 12 -1.53 -12.53 2.50
CA ARG A 12 -1.21 -11.11 2.37
C ARG A 12 -1.91 -10.48 1.17
N SER A 13 -1.85 -11.12 0.00
CA SER A 13 -2.52 -10.63 -1.21
C SER A 13 -4.05 -10.59 -1.07
N LEU A 14 -4.66 -11.55 -0.36
CA LEU A 14 -6.09 -11.51 -0.05
C LEU A 14 -6.45 -10.32 0.85
N VAL A 15 -5.65 -10.08 1.89
CA VAL A 15 -5.83 -8.93 2.79
C VAL A 15 -5.66 -7.62 2.02
N GLU A 16 -4.64 -7.53 1.18
CA GLU A 16 -4.40 -6.36 0.31
C GLU A 16 -5.59 -6.11 -0.62
N LEU A 17 -6.12 -7.16 -1.27
CA LEU A 17 -7.27 -7.04 -2.17
C LEU A 17 -8.52 -6.49 -1.46
N LEU A 18 -8.77 -6.91 -0.22
CA LEU A 18 -9.92 -6.46 0.57
C LEU A 18 -9.70 -5.07 1.19
N ALA A 19 -8.48 -4.78 1.63
CA ALA A 19 -8.12 -3.50 2.26
C ALA A 19 -8.07 -2.35 1.25
N THR A 20 -7.65 -2.61 0.01
CA THR A 20 -7.54 -1.61 -1.07
C THR A 20 -8.82 -0.79 -1.30
N PRO A 21 -10.00 -1.39 -1.55
CA PRO A 21 -11.23 -0.61 -1.75
C PRO A 21 -11.72 0.06 -0.46
N ALA A 22 -11.45 -0.52 0.71
CA ALA A 22 -11.83 0.06 1.99
C ALA A 22 -11.01 1.32 2.31
N LEU A 23 -9.69 1.28 2.09
CA LEU A 23 -8.79 2.42 2.25
C LEU A 23 -9.09 3.53 1.22
N ALA A 24 -9.38 3.17 -0.03
CA ALA A 24 -9.74 4.14 -1.06
C ALA A 24 -10.99 4.96 -0.66
N ARG A 25 -12.05 4.29 -0.20
CA ARG A 25 -13.28 4.95 0.28
C ARG A 25 -13.06 5.81 1.52
N TRP A 26 -12.14 5.40 2.40
CA TRP A 26 -11.80 6.16 3.60
C TRP A 26 -10.96 7.40 3.29
N SER A 27 -10.01 7.28 2.34
CA SER A 27 -9.19 8.39 1.82
C SER A 27 -10.05 9.52 1.24
N ASP A 28 -11.11 9.18 0.52
CA ASP A 28 -12.03 10.15 -0.08
C ASP A 28 -12.73 11.04 0.97
N ARG A 29 -12.88 10.58 2.22
CA ARG A 29 -13.52 11.36 3.31
C ARG A 29 -12.54 12.19 4.14
N VAL A 30 -11.29 11.75 4.28
CA VAL A 30 -10.28 12.38 5.15
C VAL A 30 -9.50 13.50 4.43
N GLY A 31 -9.54 13.52 3.10
CA GLY A 31 -8.84 14.47 2.25
C GLY A 31 -7.50 13.90 1.78
N ARG A 32 -7.27 13.92 0.46
CA ARG A 32 -6.18 13.17 -0.21
C ARG A 32 -4.78 13.45 0.34
N ARG A 33 -4.47 14.69 0.73
CA ARG A 33 -3.16 15.04 1.31
C ARG A 33 -2.90 14.38 2.66
N ARG A 34 -3.93 14.24 3.50
CA ARG A 34 -3.81 13.58 4.82
C ARG A 34 -3.75 12.07 4.68
N ALA A 35 -4.48 11.51 3.72
CA ALA A 35 -4.43 10.09 3.40
C ALA A 35 -3.02 9.65 2.94
N LEU A 36 -2.37 10.44 2.07
CA LEU A 36 -0.98 10.20 1.65
C LEU A 36 0.00 10.22 2.82
N LEU A 37 -0.10 11.21 3.71
CA LEU A 37 0.75 11.30 4.90
C LEU A 37 0.52 10.12 5.86
N LEU A 38 -0.72 9.69 6.03
CA LEU A 38 -1.07 8.51 6.82
C LEU A 38 -0.48 7.23 6.22
N CYS A 39 -0.52 7.06 4.89
CA CYS A 39 0.13 5.94 4.22
C CYS A 39 1.65 5.96 4.41
N CYS A 40 2.30 7.11 4.26
CA CYS A 40 3.73 7.26 4.54
C CYS A 40 4.08 6.93 5.99
N ALA A 41 3.31 7.46 6.96
CA ALA A 41 3.53 7.19 8.37
C ALA A 41 3.31 5.71 8.71
N ALA A 42 2.28 5.09 8.13
CA ALA A 42 2.05 3.66 8.27
C ALA A 42 3.24 2.88 7.70
N ASN A 43 3.75 3.23 6.52
CA ASN A 43 4.86 2.52 5.87
C ASN A 43 6.14 2.60 6.72
N CYS A 44 6.44 3.78 7.28
CA CYS A 44 7.53 3.94 8.24
C CYS A 44 7.33 3.05 9.48
N LEU A 45 6.11 2.94 9.99
CA LEU A 45 5.79 2.10 11.14
C LEU A 45 5.96 0.61 10.80
N GLU A 46 5.52 0.15 9.63
CA GLU A 46 5.71 -1.23 9.17
C GLU A 46 7.19 -1.58 9.10
N TYR A 47 8.01 -0.76 8.42
CA TYR A 47 9.44 -1.01 8.34
C TYR A 47 10.13 -0.96 9.71
N ALA A 48 9.69 -0.09 10.61
CA ALA A 48 10.20 -0.06 11.99
C ALA A 48 9.86 -1.34 12.76
N LEU A 49 8.63 -1.85 12.61
CA LEU A 49 8.19 -3.11 13.21
C LEU A 49 8.92 -4.31 12.60
N LEU A 50 9.17 -4.29 11.29
CA LEU A 50 9.91 -5.33 10.59
C LEU A 50 11.37 -5.36 11.06
N ALA A 51 12.00 -4.18 11.21
CA ALA A 51 13.37 -4.05 11.69
C ALA A 51 13.53 -4.52 13.15
N GLY A 52 12.52 -4.31 14.00
CA GLY A 52 12.53 -4.78 15.38
C GLY A 52 12.18 -6.27 15.55
N SER A 53 11.60 -6.90 14.54
CA SER A 53 11.11 -8.28 14.66
C SER A 53 12.20 -9.32 14.34
N GLN A 54 12.93 -9.76 15.37
CA GLN A 54 13.88 -10.88 15.28
C GLN A 54 13.23 -12.28 15.39
N SER A 55 11.91 -12.35 15.60
CA SER A 55 11.17 -13.62 15.74
C SER A 55 10.36 -13.96 14.49
N VAL A 56 10.30 -15.25 14.14
CA VAL A 56 9.57 -15.78 12.95
C VAL A 56 8.07 -15.47 13.02
N LEU A 57 7.49 -15.51 14.22
CA LEU A 57 6.07 -15.17 14.42
C LEU A 57 5.81 -13.66 14.32
N GLY A 58 6.73 -12.84 14.84
CA GLY A 58 6.65 -11.39 14.72
C GLY A 58 6.73 -10.94 13.27
N TYR A 59 7.64 -11.56 12.49
CA TYR A 59 7.76 -11.29 11.06
C TYR A 59 6.47 -11.66 10.32
N SER A 60 5.86 -12.80 10.64
CA SER A 60 4.62 -13.24 9.99
C SER A 60 3.46 -12.28 10.23
N LEU A 61 3.32 -11.76 11.45
CA LEU A 61 2.28 -10.78 11.78
C LEU A 61 2.51 -9.43 11.09
N VAL A 62 3.74 -8.92 11.12
CA VAL A 62 4.09 -7.66 10.44
C VAL A 62 3.94 -7.82 8.92
N TYR A 63 4.31 -8.98 8.36
CA TYR A 63 4.17 -9.28 6.95
C TYR A 63 2.70 -9.33 6.49
N ILE A 64 1.79 -9.86 7.30
CA ILE A 64 0.35 -9.84 6.99
C ILE A 64 -0.21 -8.41 7.16
N ALA A 65 0.17 -7.71 8.24
CA ALA A 65 -0.24 -6.34 8.49
C ALA A 65 0.20 -5.40 7.35
N GLY A 66 1.39 -5.63 6.81
CA GLY A 66 1.90 -4.93 5.64
C GLY A 66 1.08 -5.10 4.37
N GLY A 67 0.25 -6.15 4.25
CA GLY A 67 -0.71 -6.27 3.15
C GLY A 67 -1.74 -5.15 3.14
N VAL A 68 -2.15 -4.65 4.31
CA VAL A 68 -3.05 -3.49 4.45
C VAL A 68 -2.36 -2.20 4.02
N LEU A 69 -1.04 -2.10 4.25
CA LEU A 69 -0.27 -0.94 3.87
C LEU A 69 0.07 -0.93 2.38
N ALA A 70 0.37 -2.08 1.78
CA ALA A 70 0.58 -2.24 0.34
C ALA A 70 -0.62 -1.76 -0.50
N SER A 71 -1.82 -1.73 0.10
CA SER A 71 -3.01 -1.12 -0.49
C SER A 71 -2.91 0.40 -0.74
N HIS A 72 -1.83 1.08 -0.33
CA HIS A 72 -1.59 2.50 -0.62
C HIS A 72 -1.55 2.84 -2.12
N ASN A 73 -1.32 1.85 -2.99
CA ASN A 73 -1.29 2.02 -4.44
C ASN A 73 -2.60 2.66 -4.98
N ALA A 74 -3.75 2.35 -4.37
CA ALA A 74 -5.03 2.98 -4.75
C ALA A 74 -5.11 4.46 -4.33
N ILE A 75 -4.47 4.83 -3.23
CA ILE A 75 -4.42 6.22 -2.74
C ILE A 75 -3.48 7.06 -3.63
N GLU A 76 -2.37 6.48 -4.09
CA GLU A 76 -1.46 7.14 -5.04
C GLU A 76 -2.14 7.37 -6.40
N GLY A 77 -2.82 6.35 -6.93
CA GLY A 77 -3.56 6.45 -8.18
C GLY A 77 -4.66 7.50 -8.13
N SER A 78 -5.41 7.58 -7.02
CA SER A 78 -6.36 8.67 -6.82
C SER A 78 -5.65 10.02 -6.72
N CYS A 79 -4.55 10.17 -5.98
CA CYS A 79 -3.82 11.45 -5.93
C CYS A 79 -3.36 11.93 -7.32
N ILE A 80 -2.93 11.04 -8.20
CA ILE A 80 -2.60 11.38 -9.60
C ILE A 80 -3.83 11.90 -10.34
N VAL A 81 -4.97 11.24 -10.20
CA VAL A 81 -6.23 11.65 -10.84
C VAL A 81 -6.66 13.05 -10.41
N ASP A 82 -6.50 13.41 -9.13
CA ASP A 82 -6.85 14.77 -8.66
C ASP A 82 -5.83 15.82 -9.06
N ALA A 83 -4.55 15.46 -9.16
CA ALA A 83 -3.49 16.39 -9.54
C ALA A 83 -3.45 16.67 -11.06
N THR A 84 -4.12 15.86 -11.89
CA THR A 84 -4.09 15.98 -13.35
C THR A 84 -5.46 16.35 -13.94
N ALA A 85 -5.54 17.52 -14.59
CA ALA A 85 -6.77 18.03 -15.17
C ALA A 85 -7.14 17.39 -16.54
N THR A 86 -6.16 16.89 -17.29
CA THR A 86 -6.35 16.32 -18.64
C THR A 86 -5.99 14.84 -18.67
N SER A 87 -6.71 14.07 -19.50
CA SER A 87 -6.50 12.61 -19.65
C SER A 87 -5.07 12.28 -20.11
N GLU A 88 -4.47 13.13 -20.94
CA GLU A 88 -3.12 12.96 -21.47
C GLU A 88 -2.03 13.22 -20.40
N ALA A 89 -2.23 14.19 -19.51
CA ALA A 89 -1.33 14.41 -18.38
C ALA A 89 -1.42 13.26 -17.35
N ARG A 90 -2.61 12.67 -17.20
CA ARG A 90 -2.86 11.54 -16.30
C ARG A 90 -2.10 10.28 -16.73
N SER A 91 -2.17 9.92 -18.02
CA SER A 91 -1.44 8.75 -18.53
C SER A 91 0.07 8.92 -18.36
N GLY A 92 0.61 10.11 -18.63
CA GLY A 92 2.02 10.41 -18.40
C GLY A 92 2.44 10.30 -16.93
N ALA A 93 1.58 10.71 -15.99
CA ALA A 93 1.85 10.59 -14.55
C ALA A 93 1.81 9.13 -14.07
N PHE A 94 0.85 8.32 -14.52
CA PHE A 94 0.83 6.88 -14.23
C PHE A 94 2.05 6.16 -14.82
N SER A 95 2.49 6.53 -16.02
CA SER A 95 3.72 5.98 -16.62
C SER A 95 4.96 6.30 -15.78
N LYS A 96 5.06 7.52 -15.22
CA LYS A 96 6.16 7.89 -14.31
C LYS A 96 6.13 7.10 -13.00
N LEU A 97 4.94 6.86 -12.45
CA LEU A 97 4.77 6.04 -11.25
C LEU A 97 5.19 4.58 -11.52
N PHE A 98 4.77 4.00 -12.64
CA PHE A 98 5.18 2.65 -13.05
C PHE A 98 6.69 2.55 -13.33
N MET A 99 7.29 3.58 -13.94
CA MET A 99 8.76 3.63 -14.13
C MET A 99 9.54 3.65 -12.82
N ALA A 100 8.96 4.21 -11.76
CA ALA A 100 9.62 4.25 -10.45
C ALA A 100 9.46 2.93 -9.66
N LEU A 101 8.44 2.13 -9.97
CA LEU A 101 8.13 0.87 -9.28
C LEU A 101 8.63 -0.39 -9.99
N GLY A 102 8.87 -0.33 -11.31
CA GLY A 102 9.39 -1.45 -12.10
C GLY A 102 10.88 -1.66 -11.93
#